data_AF-A0A5H2XHI2-F1
#
_entry.id   AF-A0A5H2XHI2-F1
#
_cell.length_a   1.000
_cell.length_b   1.000
_cell.length_c   1.000
_cell.angle_alpha   90.00
_cell.angle_beta   90.00
_cell.angle_gamma   90.00
#
_symmetry.space_group_name_H-M   'P 1'
#
loop_
_entity.id
_entity.type
_entity.pdbx_description
1 polymer ?
#
loop_
_entity_poly.entity_id
_entity_poly.type
_entity_poly.pdbx_seq_one_letter_code
_entity_poly.pdbx_strand_id
1 'polypeptide(L)'
;MPGDELQNKSRKAKSVDGSKDVLTMALGPEHPGRLRGVGAGISPRQYFNLPKPQRVSFDDRLKESLRVLLQEETKKMEAKAREEALRMEARTKQLVEAEREHFLSQLSQLIPNFDPACLNKELAKAPKILCLTKLAALEVR
;
A
#
# COMPACT_ATOMS: atom_id res chain seq x y z
N MET A 1 20.93 -26.40 -42.64
CA MET A 1 20.18 -27.57 -42.14
C MET A 1 18.71 -27.39 -42.51
N PRO A 2 18.16 -28.15 -43.46
CA PRO A 2 16.72 -28.16 -43.76
C PRO A 2 16.04 -29.31 -43.01
N GLY A 3 14.82 -29.10 -42.48
CA GLY A 3 14.02 -30.21 -41.95
C GLY A 3 12.95 -29.82 -40.94
N ASP A 4 11.92 -29.09 -41.37
CA ASP A 4 10.68 -28.91 -40.61
C ASP A 4 9.46 -29.10 -41.54
N GLU A 5 9.13 -30.34 -41.86
CA GLU A 5 7.91 -30.69 -42.61
C GLU A 5 7.13 -31.88 -42.01
N LEU A 6 7.30 -32.19 -40.72
CA LEU A 6 6.64 -33.35 -40.10
C LEU A 6 5.78 -33.03 -38.88
N GLN A 7 5.14 -31.85 -38.83
CA GLN A 7 4.20 -31.54 -37.74
C GLN A 7 2.84 -31.01 -38.18
N ASN A 8 2.36 -31.43 -39.36
CA ASN A 8 0.98 -31.18 -39.81
C ASN A 8 0.20 -32.47 -40.14
N LYS A 9 0.35 -33.53 -39.32
CA LYS A 9 -0.36 -34.82 -39.50
C LYS A 9 -1.18 -35.27 -38.30
N SER A 10 -1.30 -34.47 -37.24
CA SER A 10 -2.04 -34.83 -36.01
C SER A 10 -3.49 -34.34 -35.95
N ARG A 11 -4.04 -33.76 -37.02
CA ARG A 11 -5.48 -33.45 -37.12
C ARG A 11 -6.23 -34.39 -38.07
N LYS A 12 -5.89 -35.68 -38.08
CA LYS A 12 -6.82 -36.69 -38.60
C LYS A 12 -7.78 -37.03 -37.47
N ALA A 13 -8.93 -36.36 -37.48
CA ALA A 13 -10.09 -36.78 -36.70
C ALA A 13 -10.31 -38.28 -36.99
N LYS A 14 -10.17 -39.11 -35.95
CA LYS A 14 -10.47 -40.54 -36.04
C LYS A 14 -11.95 -40.65 -36.38
N SER A 15 -12.25 -41.24 -37.53
CA SER A 15 -13.61 -41.52 -37.98
C SER A 15 -14.28 -42.35 -36.89
N VAL A 16 -15.27 -41.77 -36.22
CA VAL A 16 -16.16 -42.50 -35.33
C VAL A 16 -16.96 -43.42 -36.24
N ASP A 17 -16.71 -44.72 -36.16
CA ASP A 17 -17.53 -45.73 -36.82
C ASP A 17 -18.92 -45.67 -36.17
N GLY A 18 -19.78 -44.85 -36.77
CA GLY A 18 -21.08 -44.49 -36.22
C GLY A 18 -22.04 -45.65 -36.39
N SER A 19 -22.83 -45.91 -35.36
CA SER A 19 -24.07 -46.68 -35.45
C SER A 19 -24.82 -46.29 -36.71
N LYS A 20 -25.21 -47.25 -37.54
CA LYS A 20 -26.03 -47.00 -38.74
C LYS A 20 -27.50 -46.76 -38.34
N ASP A 21 -27.73 -45.80 -37.45
CA ASP A 21 -29.05 -45.37 -37.01
C ASP A 21 -29.55 -44.18 -37.83
N VAL A 22 -30.88 -43.98 -37.84
CA VAL A 22 -31.53 -42.95 -38.64
C VAL A 22 -31.04 -41.55 -38.26
N LEU A 23 -30.68 -41.32 -36.99
CA LEU A 23 -30.19 -40.04 -36.49
C LEU A 23 -28.78 -39.71 -36.98
N THR A 24 -27.88 -40.70 -37.07
CA THR A 24 -26.56 -40.52 -37.68
C THR A 24 -26.69 -40.27 -39.18
N MET A 25 -27.65 -40.91 -39.85
CA MET A 25 -27.91 -40.66 -41.28
C MET A 25 -28.45 -39.26 -41.55
N ALA A 26 -29.37 -38.76 -40.71
CA ALA A 26 -30.01 -37.46 -40.94
C ALA A 26 -29.09 -36.26 -40.61
N LEU A 27 -28.25 -36.40 -39.57
CA LEU A 27 -27.51 -35.27 -38.99
C LEU A 27 -25.98 -35.47 -38.97
N GLY A 28 -25.47 -36.61 -39.45
CA GLY A 28 -24.05 -36.98 -39.41
C GLY A 28 -23.62 -37.61 -38.06
N PRO A 29 -22.33 -37.91 -37.87
CA PRO A 29 -21.80 -38.50 -36.63
C PRO A 29 -21.89 -37.57 -35.41
N GLU A 30 -21.92 -38.15 -34.21
CA GLU A 30 -21.88 -37.38 -32.96
C GLU A 30 -20.47 -36.81 -32.69
N HIS A 31 -20.42 -35.61 -32.08
CA HIS A 31 -19.16 -35.00 -31.67
C HIS A 31 -18.80 -35.44 -30.25
N PRO A 32 -17.55 -35.91 -30.00
CA PRO A 32 -17.12 -36.32 -28.68
C PRO A 32 -17.30 -35.16 -27.68
N GLY A 33 -17.90 -35.46 -26.52
CA GLY A 33 -18.20 -34.48 -25.46
C GLY A 33 -19.49 -33.68 -25.67
N ARG A 34 -20.27 -33.94 -26.72
CA ARG A 34 -21.57 -33.32 -26.94
C ARG A 34 -22.64 -34.40 -27.12
N LEU A 35 -23.46 -34.56 -26.09
CA LEU A 35 -24.67 -35.40 -26.17
C LEU A 35 -25.70 -34.73 -27.08
N ARG A 36 -26.30 -35.50 -28.00
CA ARG A 36 -27.48 -35.07 -28.76
C ARG A 36 -28.69 -35.07 -27.83
N GLY A 37 -28.95 -33.94 -27.19
CA GLY A 37 -30.17 -33.66 -26.44
C GLY A 37 -31.11 -32.73 -27.22
N VAL A 38 -32.41 -32.82 -26.97
CA VAL A 38 -33.40 -31.83 -27.43
C VAL A 38 -33.15 -30.54 -26.64
N GLY A 39 -32.37 -29.63 -27.20
CA GLY A 39 -32.08 -28.34 -26.57
C GLY A 39 -30.72 -27.79 -27.00
N ALA A 40 -30.72 -26.80 -27.90
CA ALA A 40 -29.51 -26.08 -28.24
C ALA A 40 -28.97 -25.35 -27.00
N GLY A 41 -27.75 -25.69 -26.57
CA GLY A 41 -26.93 -24.81 -25.73
C GLY A 41 -27.23 -24.79 -24.23
N ILE A 42 -27.89 -25.81 -23.66
CA ILE A 42 -28.13 -25.81 -22.22
C ILE A 42 -26.82 -26.12 -21.46
N SER A 43 -26.21 -25.09 -20.88
CA SER A 43 -25.04 -25.20 -20.01
C SER A 43 -25.45 -25.73 -18.63
N PRO A 44 -24.62 -26.52 -17.93
CA PRO A 44 -24.92 -27.00 -16.58
C PRO A 44 -25.31 -25.89 -15.59
N ARG A 45 -24.85 -24.64 -15.79
CA ARG A 45 -25.25 -23.46 -15.00
C ARG A 45 -26.74 -23.13 -15.08
N GLN A 46 -27.46 -23.63 -16.10
CA GLN A 46 -28.90 -23.43 -16.24
C GLN A 46 -29.71 -24.45 -15.43
N TYR A 47 -29.12 -25.58 -15.04
CA TYR A 47 -29.77 -26.57 -14.17
C TYR A 47 -29.30 -26.46 -12.72
N PHE A 48 -28.01 -26.23 -12.53
CA PHE A 48 -27.42 -26.03 -11.23
C PHE A 48 -27.40 -24.52 -10.95
N ASN A 49 -28.11 -24.07 -9.92
CA ASN A 49 -28.07 -22.70 -9.39
C ASN A 49 -26.69 -22.39 -8.77
N LEU A 50 -25.63 -22.51 -9.57
CA LEU A 50 -24.27 -22.29 -9.12
C LEU A 50 -24.06 -20.78 -8.92
N PRO A 51 -23.55 -20.37 -7.76
CA PRO A 51 -23.14 -18.98 -7.55
C PRO A 51 -22.20 -18.55 -8.68
N LYS A 52 -22.40 -17.33 -9.21
CA LYS A 52 -21.46 -16.77 -10.19
C LYS A 52 -20.07 -16.73 -9.53
N PRO A 53 -19.03 -17.31 -10.15
CA PRO A 53 -17.69 -17.26 -9.60
C PRO A 53 -17.26 -15.80 -9.42
N GLN A 54 -17.05 -15.38 -8.17
CA GLN A 54 -16.55 -14.05 -7.88
C GLN A 54 -15.05 -14.04 -8.17
N ARG A 55 -14.68 -13.46 -9.32
CA ARG A 55 -13.28 -13.33 -9.73
C ARG A 55 -12.65 -12.19 -8.96
N VAL A 56 -12.16 -12.48 -7.75
CA VAL A 56 -11.07 -11.70 -7.18
C VAL A 56 -9.80 -12.19 -7.86
N SER A 57 -9.20 -11.35 -8.69
CA SER A 57 -7.98 -11.76 -9.39
C SER A 57 -6.82 -11.87 -8.41
N PHE A 58 -5.87 -12.74 -8.71
CA PHE A 58 -4.61 -12.80 -7.96
C PHE A 58 -3.93 -11.43 -7.94
N ASP A 59 -4.00 -10.70 -9.06
CA ASP A 59 -3.47 -9.35 -9.19
C ASP A 59 -4.15 -8.36 -8.22
N ASP A 60 -5.46 -8.47 -7.99
CA ASP A 60 -6.16 -7.61 -7.03
C ASP A 60 -5.68 -7.88 -5.60
N ARG A 61 -5.45 -9.14 -5.25
CA ARG A 61 -4.91 -9.52 -3.93
C ARG A 61 -3.46 -9.06 -3.76
N LEU A 62 -2.65 -9.15 -4.81
CA LEU A 62 -1.28 -8.65 -4.80
C LEU A 62 -1.23 -7.13 -4.66
N LYS A 63 -2.07 -6.40 -5.39
CA LYS A 63 -2.17 -4.94 -5.28
C LYS A 63 -2.53 -4.50 -3.87
N GLU A 64 -3.49 -5.17 -3.25
CA GLU A 64 -3.87 -4.83 -1.87
C GLU A 64 -2.73 -5.13 -0.88
N SER A 65 -2.06 -6.28 -1.02
CA SER A 65 -0.90 -6.63 -0.21
C SER A 65 0.24 -5.59 -0.32
N LEU A 66 0.57 -5.18 -1.56
CA LEU A 66 1.59 -4.15 -1.80
C LEU A 66 1.19 -2.79 -1.23
N ARG A 67 -0.09 -2.42 -1.33
CA ARG A 67 -0.60 -1.17 -0.77
C ARG A 67 -0.42 -1.13 0.75
N VAL A 68 -0.78 -2.21 1.44
CA VAL A 68 -0.62 -2.32 2.89
C VAL A 68 0.86 -2.19 3.28
N LEU A 69 1.74 -2.91 2.58
CA LEU A 69 3.18 -2.86 2.86
C LEU A 69 3.75 -1.45 2.67
N LEU A 70 3.43 -0.77 1.57
CA LEU A 70 3.87 0.62 1.34
C LEU A 70 3.32 1.57 2.42
N GLN A 71 2.08 1.38 2.86
CA GLN A 71 1.51 2.20 3.92
C GLN A 71 2.19 1.96 5.27
N GLU A 72 2.59 0.73 5.56
CA GLU A 72 3.34 0.40 6.77
C GLU A 72 4.75 0.99 6.73
N GLU A 73 5.45 0.85 5.61
CA GLU A 73 6.80 1.40 5.45
C GLU A 73 6.81 2.93 5.51
N THR A 74 5.82 3.60 4.91
CA THR A 74 5.68 5.07 5.02
C THR A 74 5.42 5.51 6.46
N LYS A 75 4.52 4.83 7.19
CA LYS A 75 4.27 5.12 8.61
C LYS A 75 5.52 4.90 9.48
N LYS A 76 6.31 3.85 9.21
CA LYS A 76 7.56 3.59 9.94
C LYS A 76 8.58 4.70 9.71
N MET A 77 8.73 5.16 8.47
CA MET A 77 9.66 6.26 8.15
C MET A 77 9.19 7.57 8.79
N GLU A 78 7.90 7.87 8.74
CA GLU A 78 7.32 9.05 9.37
C GLU A 78 7.51 9.04 10.89
N ALA A 79 7.30 7.89 11.54
CA ALA A 79 7.52 7.73 12.98
C ALA A 79 8.99 7.95 13.35
N LYS A 80 9.93 7.38 12.58
CA LYS A 80 11.38 7.59 12.79
C LYS A 80 11.77 9.05 12.63
N ALA A 81 11.28 9.72 11.58
CA ALA A 81 11.55 11.12 11.34
C ALA A 81 11.02 12.02 12.49
N ARG A 82 9.82 11.72 13.00
CA ARG A 82 9.25 12.42 14.16
C ARG A 82 10.05 12.20 15.44
N GLU A 83 10.47 10.97 15.71
CA GLU A 83 11.30 10.65 16.87
C GLU A 83 12.64 11.38 16.79
N GLU A 84 13.28 11.39 15.62
CA GLU A 84 14.53 12.09 15.41
C GLU A 84 14.37 13.61 15.55
N ALA A 85 13.29 14.18 15.01
CA ALA A 85 12.98 15.60 15.17
C ALA A 85 12.81 15.98 16.65
N LEU A 86 12.03 15.20 17.42
CA LEU A 86 11.87 15.40 18.86
C LEU A 86 13.20 15.24 19.61
N ARG A 87 14.04 14.29 19.21
CA ARG A 87 15.36 14.09 19.80
C ARG A 87 16.28 15.29 19.54
N MET A 88 16.26 15.83 18.32
CA MET A 88 17.03 17.02 17.96
C MET A 88 16.52 18.25 18.72
N GLU A 89 15.20 18.42 18.83
CA GLU A 89 14.58 19.50 19.60
C GLU A 89 14.91 19.38 21.10
N ALA A 90 14.88 18.17 21.66
CA ALA A 90 15.27 17.94 23.05
C ALA A 90 16.74 18.30 23.29
N ARG A 91 17.63 17.95 22.34
CA ARG A 91 19.05 18.28 22.42
C ARG A 91 19.29 19.79 22.37
N THR A 92 18.60 20.52 21.49
CA THR A 92 18.74 21.97 21.41
C THR A 92 18.18 22.65 22.65
N LYS A 93 17.04 22.21 23.16
CA LYS A 93 16.48 22.68 24.44
C LYS A 93 17.46 22.50 25.59
N GLN A 94 18.10 21.33 25.71
CA GLN A 94 19.12 21.08 26.74
C GLN A 94 20.31 22.04 26.66
N LEU A 95 20.80 22.33 25.45
CA LEU A 95 21.91 23.29 25.28
C LEU A 95 21.49 24.70 25.70
N VAL A 96 20.31 25.15 25.27
CA VAL A 96 19.77 26.46 25.63
C VAL A 96 19.54 26.57 27.14
N GLU A 97 19.00 25.52 27.77
CA GLU A 97 18.82 25.46 29.22
C GLU A 97 20.16 25.46 29.95
N ALA A 98 21.16 24.70 29.49
CA ALA A 98 22.49 24.70 30.08
C ALA A 98 23.17 26.08 29.99
N GLU A 99 23.08 26.75 28.84
CA GLU A 99 23.58 28.13 28.67
C GLU A 99 22.84 29.12 29.57
N ARG A 100 21.52 28.97 29.69
CA ARG A 100 20.69 29.77 30.59
C ARG A 100 21.13 29.60 32.04
N GLU A 101 21.27 28.37 32.52
CA GLU A 101 21.71 28.10 33.89
C GLU A 101 23.14 28.62 34.13
N HIS A 102 24.03 28.48 33.15
CA HIS A 102 25.37 29.05 33.22
C HIS A 102 25.32 30.59 33.40
N PHE A 103 24.49 31.28 32.63
CA PHE A 103 24.32 32.73 32.76
C PHE A 103 23.71 33.14 34.10
N LEU A 104 22.68 32.42 34.57
CA LEU A 104 22.06 32.68 35.87
C LEU A 104 23.04 32.47 37.02
N SER A 105 23.92 31.47 36.91
CA SER A 105 25.00 31.24 37.88
C SER A 105 25.94 32.44 37.95
N GLN A 106 26.35 32.99 36.80
CA GLN A 106 27.19 34.21 36.75
C GLN A 106 26.50 35.41 37.42
N LEU A 107 25.20 35.61 37.18
CA LEU A 107 24.46 36.72 37.78
C LEU A 107 24.33 36.60 39.30
N SER A 108 24.14 35.38 39.82
CA SER A 108 24.03 35.18 41.27
C SER A 108 25.32 35.52 42.02
N GLN A 109 26.48 35.42 41.36
CA GLN A 109 27.78 35.83 41.92
C GLN A 109 27.97 37.35 41.90
N LEU A 110 27.45 38.03 40.88
CA LEU A 110 27.61 39.48 40.70
C LEU A 110 26.58 40.30 41.48
N ILE A 111 25.36 39.78 41.65
CA ILE A 111 24.22 40.49 42.21
C ILE A 111 23.81 39.81 43.52
N PRO A 112 24.06 40.44 44.69
CA PRO A 112 23.59 39.92 45.98
C PRO A 112 22.05 39.82 46.00
N ASN A 113 21.52 38.71 46.55
CA ASN A 113 20.08 38.42 46.63
C ASN A 113 19.37 38.32 45.26
N PHE A 114 20.09 37.94 44.21
CA PHE A 114 19.48 37.72 42.89
C PHE A 114 18.46 36.56 42.92
N ASP A 115 17.20 36.87 42.60
CA ASP A 115 16.12 35.89 42.40
C ASP A 115 15.83 35.72 40.90
N PRO A 116 16.14 34.57 40.27
CA PRO A 116 15.89 34.36 38.84
C PRO A 116 14.40 34.46 38.46
N ALA A 117 13.47 34.30 39.41
CA ALA A 117 12.04 34.45 39.14
C ALA A 117 11.63 35.89 38.80
N CYS A 118 12.44 36.90 39.18
CA CYS A 118 12.16 38.29 38.83
C CYS A 118 12.33 38.57 37.33
N LEU A 119 13.23 37.84 36.64
CA LEU A 119 13.43 37.96 35.20
C LEU A 119 12.19 37.53 34.41
N ASN A 120 11.52 36.47 34.82
CA ASN A 120 10.30 35.99 34.16
C ASN A 120 9.17 37.03 34.23
N LYS A 121 9.07 37.77 35.35
CA LYS A 121 8.09 38.83 35.53
C LYS A 121 8.36 40.03 34.61
N GLU A 122 9.63 40.34 34.34
CA GLU A 122 10.00 41.42 33.43
C GLU A 122 9.92 41.00 31.95
N LEU A 123 10.29 39.77 31.60
CA LEU A 123 10.09 39.22 30.27
C LEU A 123 8.60 39.15 29.87
N ALA A 124 7.71 38.95 30.84
CA ALA A 124 6.26 38.98 30.60
C ALA A 124 5.72 40.38 30.28
N LYS A 125 6.42 41.45 30.74
CA LYS A 125 6.06 42.85 30.46
C LYS A 125 6.74 43.38 29.20
N ALA A 126 7.86 42.77 28.80
CA ALA A 126 8.55 43.13 27.56
C ALA A 126 7.61 42.92 26.36
N PRO A 127 7.52 43.88 25.42
CA PRO A 127 6.80 43.67 24.17
C PRO A 127 7.41 42.42 23.51
N LYS A 128 6.57 41.47 23.10
CA LYS A 128 7.01 40.23 22.46
C LYS A 128 7.82 40.59 21.20
N ILE A 129 9.14 40.68 21.32
CA ILE A 129 10.02 40.88 20.18
C ILE A 129 9.87 39.62 19.34
N LEU A 130 9.53 39.85 18.07
CA LEU A 130 9.07 38.85 17.10
C LEU A 130 10.25 38.03 16.57
N CYS A 131 11.06 37.45 17.46
CA CYS A 131 12.30 36.76 17.07
C CYS A 131 12.18 35.23 16.93
N LEU A 132 11.12 34.55 17.40
CA LEU A 132 11.05 33.08 17.32
C LEU A 132 9.68 32.50 16.95
N THR A 133 8.88 33.20 16.15
CA THR A 133 7.72 32.59 15.46
C THR A 133 7.92 32.50 13.94
N LYS A 134 8.97 33.14 13.39
CA LYS A 134 9.27 33.10 11.95
C LYS A 134 9.97 31.81 11.49
N LEU A 135 10.62 31.07 12.39
CA LEU A 135 11.22 29.77 12.04
C LEU A 135 10.16 28.67 11.87
N ALA A 136 9.08 28.69 12.65
CA ALA A 136 7.97 27.73 12.50
C ALA A 136 7.17 27.89 11.19
N ALA A 137 7.29 29.03 10.49
CA ALA A 137 6.58 29.31 9.24
C ALA A 137 7.37 28.95 7.96
N LEU A 138 8.65 28.58 8.08
CA LEU A 138 9.50 28.23 6.94
C LEU A 138 9.66 26.72 6.70
N GLU A 139 9.16 25.87 7.60
CA GLU A 139 9.22 24.39 7.46
C GLU A 139 8.03 23.75 6.72
N VAL A 140 7.15 24.57 6.11
CA VAL A 140 6.07 24.06 5.23
C VAL A 140 6.07 24.83 3.91
N ARG A 141 7.05 24.53 3.05
CA ARG A 141 6.97 24.74 1.59
C ARG A 141 7.75 23.67 0.86
#